data_AF-A0A3A5LX80-F1
#
_entry.id   AF-A0A3A5LX80-F1
#
_cell.length_a   1.000
_cell.length_b   1.000
_cell.length_c   1.000
_cell.angle_alpha   90.00
_cell.angle_beta   90.00
_cell.angle_gamma   90.00
#
_symmetry.space_group_name_H-M   'P 1'
#
loop_
_entity.id
_entity.type
_entity.pdbx_description
1 polymer ?
#
loop_
_entity_poly.entity_id
_entity_poly.type
_entity_poly.pdbx_seq_one_letter_code
_entity_poly.pdbx_strand_id
1 'polypeptide(L)' 'MPYDDLARGIGEAAHRVTDVQVANVRAALGTDKGAFEVVLAASIGAGLSRWDAASRAIKGADDAAR' A
#
# COMPACT_ATOMS: atom_id res chain seq x y z
N MET A 1 6.38 12.66 -3.96
CA MET A 1 5.42 13.64 -3.39
C MET A 1 4.84 13.07 -2.10
N PRO A 2 4.24 13.87 -1.20
CA PRO A 2 3.76 13.38 0.10
C PRO A 2 2.87 12.14 0.01
N TYR A 3 2.04 12.04 -1.04
CA TYR A 3 1.16 10.89 -1.27
C TYR A 3 1.92 9.66 -1.78
N ASP A 4 2.99 9.82 -2.57
CA ASP A 4 3.84 8.69 -2.99
C ASP A 4 4.58 8.09 -1.79
N ASP A 5 5.09 8.96 -0.91
CA ASP A 5 5.81 8.55 0.30
C ASP A 5 4.88 7.85 1.30
N LEU A 6 3.65 8.36 1.44
CA LEU A 6 2.62 7.71 2.25
C LEU A 6 2.22 6.35 1.65
N ALA A 7 1.98 6.28 0.33
CA ALA A 7 1.60 5.04 -0.33
C ALA A 7 2.69 3.95 -0.21
N ARG A 8 3.95 4.33 -0.40
CA ARG A 8 5.11 3.46 -0.18
C ARG A 8 5.20 3.00 1.28
N GLY A 9 5.04 3.91 2.23
CA GLY A 9 5.04 3.58 3.67
C GLY A 9 3.94 2.60 4.06
N ILE A 10 2.73 2.75 3.52
CA ILE A 10 1.62 1.80 3.69
C ILE A 10 2.00 0.43 3.11
N GLY A 11 2.56 0.42 1.91
CA GLY A 11 2.98 -0.80 1.21
C GLY A 11 4.05 -1.58 1.98
N GLU A 12 5.03 -0.90 2.58
CA GLU A 12 6.18 -1.49 3.27
C GLU A 12 5.90 -1.81 4.73
N ALA A 13 5.34 -0.85 5.48
CA ALA A 13 5.18 -0.93 6.93
C ALA A 13 4.03 -0.04 7.42
N ALA A 14 2.78 -0.38 7.08
CA ALA A 14 1.60 0.39 7.48
C ALA A 14 1.52 0.73 8.98
N HIS A 15 2.00 -0.17 9.86
CA HIS A 15 2.08 0.05 11.31
C HIS A 15 3.01 1.19 11.74
N ARG A 16 3.83 1.73 10.83
CA ARG A 16 4.75 2.86 11.07
C ARG A 16 4.26 4.17 10.46
N VAL A 17 3.13 4.15 9.74
CA VAL A 17 2.52 5.37 9.22
C VAL A 17 2.09 6.25 10.40
N THR A 18 2.44 7.53 10.32
CA THR A 18 2.21 8.51 11.38
C THR A 18 1.13 9.52 10.97
N ASP A 19 0.52 10.14 11.97
CA ASP A 19 -0.45 11.22 11.76
C ASP A 19 0.14 12.40 10.99
N VAL A 20 1.44 12.69 11.18
CA VAL A 20 2.15 13.75 10.45
C VAL A 20 2.19 13.46 8.95
N GLN A 21 2.45 12.21 8.55
CA GLN A 21 2.45 11.84 7.14
C GLN A 21 1.06 11.96 6.52
N VAL A 22 0.01 11.57 7.25
CA VAL A 22 -1.39 11.73 6.81
C VAL A 22 -1.75 13.21 6.70
N ALA A 23 -1.34 14.04 7.66
CA ALA A 23 -1.57 15.49 7.64
C ALA A 23 -0.88 16.17 6.45
N ASN A 24 0.36 15.78 6.13
CA ASN A 24 1.08 16.31 4.96
C ASN A 24 0.37 15.98 3.64
N VAL A 25 -0.21 14.77 3.52
CA VAL A 25 -1.00 14.40 2.34
C VAL A 25 -2.31 15.18 2.27
N ARG A 26 -3.00 15.37 3.40
CA ARG A 26 -4.20 16.22 3.48
C ARG A 26 -3.90 17.65 3.04
N ALA A 27 -2.80 18.23 3.51
CA ALA A 27 -2.36 19.57 3.12
C ALA A 27 -2.04 19.66 1.62
N ALA A 28 -1.38 18.65 1.05
CA ALA A 28 -1.05 18.61 -0.37
C ALA A 28 -2.27 18.45 -1.27
N LEU A 29 -3.30 17.70 -0.85
CA LEU A 29 -4.52 17.45 -1.62
C LEU A 29 -5.63 18.46 -1.36
N GLY A 30 -5.53 19.25 -0.29
CA GLY A 30 -6.54 20.23 0.12
C GLY A 30 -7.87 19.63 0.58
N THR A 31 -7.98 18.30 0.68
CA THR A 31 -9.23 17.62 1.07
C THR A 31 -8.97 16.35 1.88
N ASP A 32 -9.86 16.07 2.84
CA ASP A 32 -9.83 14.83 3.61
C ASP A 32 -10.18 13.61 2.75
N LYS A 33 -11.11 13.79 1.80
CA LYS A 33 -11.50 12.76 0.83
C LYS A 33 -10.31 12.29 0.00
N GLY A 34 -9.49 13.21 -0.53
CA GLY A 34 -8.32 12.84 -1.31
C GLY A 34 -7.31 12.04 -0.49
N ALA A 35 -7.06 12.45 0.76
CA ALA A 35 -6.16 11.71 1.64
C ALA A 35 -6.68 10.30 1.95
N PHE A 36 -8.00 10.16 2.19
CA PHE A 36 -8.64 8.86 2.36
C PHE A 36 -8.48 7.97 1.12
N GLU A 37 -8.73 8.50 -0.08
CA GLU A 37 -8.60 7.76 -1.33
C GLU A 37 -7.18 7.23 -1.54
N VAL A 38 -6.15 8.02 -1.22
CA VAL A 38 -4.74 7.60 -1.26
C VAL A 38 -4.47 6.44 -0.29
N VAL A 39 -4.92 6.57 0.96
CA VAL A 39 -4.72 5.52 1.99
C VAL A 39 -5.42 4.22 1.60
N LEU A 40 -6.66 4.32 1.12
CA LEU A 40 -7.47 3.18 0.70
C LEU A 40 -6.82 2.46 -0.49
N ALA A 41 -6.48 3.20 -1.56
CA ALA A 41 -5.87 2.63 -2.75
C ALA A 41 -4.52 1.98 -2.45
N ALA A 42 -3.67 2.64 -1.64
CA ALA A 42 -2.38 2.09 -1.23
C ALA A 42 -2.53 0.79 -0.44
N SER A 43 -3.51 0.73 0.48
CA SER A 43 -3.77 -0.46 1.30
C SER A 43 -4.26 -1.64 0.46
N ILE A 44 -5.18 -1.39 -0.48
CA ILE A 44 -5.67 -2.42 -1.41
C ILE A 44 -4.55 -2.91 -2.31
N GLY A 45 -3.78 -2.00 -2.92
CA GLY A 45 -2.64 -2.35 -3.77
C GLY A 45 -1.61 -3.19 -3.01
N ALA A 46 -1.28 -2.81 -1.78
CA ALA A 46 -0.37 -3.55 -0.92
C ALA A 46 -0.86 -4.99 -0.62
N GLY A 47 -2.16 -5.19 -0.44
CA GLY A 47 -2.77 -6.50 -0.27
C GLY A 47 -2.73 -7.34 -1.55
N LEU A 48 -3.10 -6.74 -2.69
CA LEU A 48 -3.09 -7.42 -4.00
C LEU A 48 -1.68 -7.85 -4.42
N SER A 49 -0.65 -7.03 -4.20
CA SER A 49 0.73 -7.41 -4.48
C SER A 49 1.20 -8.60 -3.65
N ARG A 50 0.81 -8.66 -2.37
CA ARG A 50 1.11 -9.82 -1.49
C ARG A 50 0.37 -11.08 -1.94
N TRP A 51 -0.87 -10.93 -2.35
CA TRP A 51 -1.67 -12.03 -2.90
C TRP A 51 -1.07 -12.59 -4.19
N ASP A 52 -0.64 -11.73 -5.12
CA ASP A 52 0.04 -12.16 -6.35
C ASP A 52 1.35 -12.93 -6.05
N ALA A 53 2.16 -12.42 -5.12
CA ALA A 53 3.38 -13.10 -4.68
C ALA A 53 3.10 -14.49 -4.10
N ALA A 54 2.08 -14.61 -3.23
CA ALA A 54 1.65 -15.90 -2.68
C ALA A 54 1.15 -16.86 -3.77
N SER A 55 0.34 -16.35 -4.72
CA SER A 55 -0.18 -17.13 -5.85
C SER A 55 0.96 -17.70 -6.71
N ARG A 56 2.00 -16.91 -6.99
CA ARG A 56 3.18 -17.37 -7.74
C ARG A 56 3.99 -18.41 -6.96
N ALA A 57 4.15 -18.23 -5.65
CA ALA A 57 4.87 -19.19 -4.81
C ALA A 57 4.17 -20.56 -4.79
N ILE A 58 2.84 -20.58 -4.70
CA ILE A 58 2.04 -21.82 -4.75
C ILE A 58 2.20 -22.50 -6.11
N LYS A 59 2.02 -21.76 -7.22
CA LYS A 59 2.17 -22.31 -8.58
C LYS A 59 3.58 -22.86 -8.83
N GLY A 60 4.60 -22.14 -8.40
CA GLY A 60 5.99 -22.59 -8.54
C GLY A 60 6.30 -23.83 -7.71
N ALA A 61 5.69 -24.00 -6.54
CA ALA A 61 5.82 -25.21 -5.74
C ALA A 61 5.16 -26.42 -6.42
N ASP A 62 3.99 -26.22 -7.04
CA ASP A 62 3.31 -27.26 -7.81
C ASP A 62 4.12 -27.69 -9.04
N ASP A 63 4.72 -26.74 -9.77
CA ASP A 63 5.57 -27.02 -10.92
C ASP A 63 6.85 -27.79 -10.52
N ALA A 64 7.46 -27.46 -9.37
CA ALA A 64 8.67 -28.12 -8.88
C ALA A 64 8.42 -29.53 -8.33
N ALA A 65 7.18 -29.87 -8.00
CA ALA A 65 6.77 -31.18 -7.50
C ALA A 65 6.47 -32.20 -8.62
N ARG A 66 6.54 -31.78 -9.89
CA ARG A 66 6.23 -32.59 -11.08
C ARG A 66 7.49 -33.00 -11.85
#